data_AF-A0A7V6PVS7-F1
#
_entry.id   AF-A0A7V6PVS7-F1
#
_cell.length_a   1.000
_cell.length_b   1.000
_cell.length_c   1.000
_cell.angle_alpha   90.00
_cell.angle_beta   90.00
_cell.angle_gamma   90.00
#
_symmetry.space_group_name_H-M   'P 1'
#
loop_
_entity.id
_entity.type
_entity.pdbx_description
1 polymer ?
#
loop_
_entity_poly.entity_id
_entity_poly.type
_entity_poly.pdbx_seq_one_letter_code
_entity_poly.pdbx_strand_id
1 'polypeptide(L)'
;MNVLFLGGIFNRAKEKEILKKSKKFMNVAANAHQWHILNGIKNRKDINLSVLNTVFVGTYPREYTDIYIPGGEWNEPGLSVREIGYINLFGVRSVIKAFSLYFRIKEWCKAHCKGIDNADISYKSPCEFNPCKASPEPSEKEKNIILIYSMNTPFLIASYFAKKRFKNIKLCLYVPDLPYFFYI
;
A
#
# COMPACT_ATOMS: atom_id res chain seq x y z
N MET A 1 -6.48 13.63 11.18
CA MET A 1 -5.70 13.36 9.94
C MET A 1 -5.99 11.93 9.50
N ASN A 2 -6.22 11.69 8.20
CA ASN A 2 -6.48 10.34 7.70
C ASN A 2 -5.20 9.77 7.06
N VAL A 3 -4.80 8.58 7.49
CA VAL A 3 -3.60 7.90 7.00
C VAL A 3 -3.97 6.53 6.46
N LEU A 4 -3.67 6.28 5.19
CA LEU A 4 -3.72 4.97 4.57
C LEU A 4 -2.32 4.39 4.50
N PHE A 5 -2.06 3.32 5.24
CA PHE A 5 -0.80 2.58 5.16
C PHE A 5 -0.89 1.48 4.11
N LEU A 6 0.02 1.47 3.15
CA LEU A 6 0.20 0.40 2.18
C LEU A 6 1.41 -0.45 2.59
N GLY A 7 1.18 -1.71 2.93
CA GLY A 7 2.21 -2.58 3.47
C GLY A 7 2.06 -4.04 3.05
N GLY A 8 3.03 -4.84 3.49
CA GLY A 8 3.03 -6.29 3.34
C GLY A 8 3.34 -6.98 4.66
N ILE A 9 2.56 -6.65 5.69
CA ILE A 9 2.67 -7.23 7.03
C ILE A 9 2.13 -8.67 7.05
N PHE A 10 2.72 -9.50 7.89
CA PHE A 10 2.18 -10.84 8.17
C PHE A 10 1.15 -10.74 9.28
N ASN A 11 -0.03 -11.30 9.02
CA ASN A 11 -0.99 -11.58 10.08
C ASN A 11 -0.32 -12.54 11.08
N ARG A 12 -0.17 -12.12 12.33
CA ARG A 12 0.49 -12.88 13.41
C ARG A 12 -0.08 -14.29 13.58
N ALA A 13 -1.39 -14.46 13.39
CA ALA A 13 -2.05 -15.77 13.46
C ALA A 13 -1.63 -16.71 12.32
N LYS A 14 -1.27 -16.16 11.15
CA LYS A 14 -0.88 -16.91 9.94
C LYS A 14 0.62 -16.88 9.66
N GLU A 15 1.41 -16.16 10.45
CA GLU A 15 2.84 -15.96 10.20
C GLU A 15 3.61 -17.28 10.14
N LYS A 16 3.34 -18.21 11.06
CA LYS A 16 3.96 -19.55 11.06
C LYS A 16 3.61 -20.35 9.80
N GLU A 17 2.37 -20.23 9.32
CA GLU A 17 1.92 -20.90 8.11
C GLU A 17 2.61 -20.32 6.87
N ILE A 18 2.67 -18.99 6.78
CA ILE A 18 3.35 -18.27 5.69
C ILE A 18 4.84 -18.65 5.65
N LEU A 19 5.50 -18.70 6.81
CA LEU A 19 6.89 -19.12 6.92
C LEU A 19 7.11 -20.56 6.45
N LYS A 20 6.20 -21.49 6.81
CA LYS A 20 6.28 -22.89 6.37
C LYS A 20 6.13 -23.04 4.85
N LYS A 21 5.35 -22.16 4.21
CA LYS A 21 5.08 -22.17 2.77
C LYS A 21 6.16 -21.45 1.94
N SER A 22 7.04 -20.68 2.59
CA SER A 22 8.16 -19.99 1.95
C SER A 22 9.35 -20.92 1.75
N LYS A 23 9.82 -21.00 0.50
CA LYS A 23 10.95 -21.86 0.11
C LYS A 23 12.31 -21.15 0.18
N LYS A 24 12.31 -19.82 0.34
CA LYS A 24 13.48 -18.96 0.48
C LYS A 24 13.39 -18.14 1.77
N PHE A 25 14.52 -17.54 2.18
CA PHE A 25 14.58 -16.66 3.33
C PHE A 25 13.58 -15.49 3.21
N MET A 26 12.85 -15.20 4.28
CA MET A 26 11.81 -14.18 4.32
C MET A 26 12.28 -12.97 5.14
N ASN A 27 11.89 -11.77 4.73
CA ASN A 27 12.32 -10.52 5.37
C ASN A 27 11.59 -10.25 6.69
N VAL A 28 11.88 -11.06 7.72
CA VAL A 28 11.29 -10.94 9.08
C VAL A 28 11.54 -9.55 9.68
N ALA A 29 12.73 -8.97 9.44
CA ALA A 29 13.05 -7.61 9.88
C ALA A 29 12.12 -6.55 9.27
N ALA A 30 11.80 -6.67 7.98
CA ALA A 30 10.87 -5.76 7.31
C ALA A 30 9.43 -5.92 7.84
N ASN A 31 9.02 -7.14 8.22
CA ASN A 31 7.73 -7.35 8.88
C ASN A 31 7.70 -6.70 10.27
N ALA A 32 8.71 -6.97 11.11
CA ALA A 32 8.83 -6.39 12.45
C ALA A 32 8.83 -4.85 12.41
N HIS A 33 9.58 -4.28 11.48
CA HIS A 33 9.67 -2.84 11.32
C HIS A 33 8.33 -2.19 10.93
N GLN A 34 7.59 -2.77 9.98
CA GLN A 34 6.24 -2.31 9.64
C GLN A 34 5.29 -2.37 10.85
N TRP A 35 5.38 -3.43 11.65
CA TRP A 35 4.60 -3.55 12.89
C TRP A 35 4.95 -2.46 13.91
N HIS A 36 6.23 -2.11 14.06
CA HIS A 36 6.65 -1.01 14.94
C HIS A 36 6.09 0.34 14.47
N ILE A 37 6.11 0.62 13.17
CA ILE A 37 5.48 1.82 12.60
C ILE A 37 3.98 1.86 12.93
N LEU A 38 3.26 0.78 12.64
CA LEU A 38 1.81 0.70 12.88
C LEU A 38 1.47 0.85 14.37
N ASN A 39 2.24 0.22 15.26
CA ASN A 39 2.06 0.34 16.71
C ASN A 39 2.35 1.75 17.24
N GLY A 40 3.29 2.46 16.65
CA GLY A 40 3.56 3.86 16.99
C GLY A 40 2.43 4.80 16.57
N ILE A 41 1.82 4.56 15.39
CA ILE A 41 0.78 5.43 14.85
C ILE A 41 -0.60 5.13 15.46
N LYS A 42 -0.94 3.86 15.71
CA LYS A 42 -2.31 3.45 16.11
C LYS A 42 -2.80 4.06 17.44
N ASN A 43 -1.88 4.44 18.33
CA ASN A 43 -2.24 4.98 19.65
C ASN A 43 -2.55 6.49 19.62
N ARG A 44 -2.41 7.13 18.45
CA ARG A 44 -2.64 8.56 18.28
C ARG A 44 -4.10 8.87 17.99
N LYS A 45 -4.77 9.57 18.90
CA LYS A 45 -6.19 9.96 18.77
C LYS A 45 -6.45 10.93 17.61
N ASP A 46 -5.44 11.67 17.18
CA ASP A 46 -5.52 12.64 16.08
C ASP A 46 -5.39 11.99 14.68
N ILE A 47 -5.10 10.69 14.63
CA ILE A 47 -4.88 9.93 13.40
C ILE A 47 -5.94 8.85 13.24
N ASN A 48 -6.68 8.91 12.13
CA ASN A 48 -7.50 7.80 11.66
C ASN A 48 -6.63 6.94 10.71
N LEU A 49 -6.19 5.78 11.20
CA LEU A 49 -5.29 4.88 10.49
C LEU A 49 -6.06 3.72 9.85
N SER A 50 -5.97 3.60 8.53
CA SER A 50 -6.44 2.45 7.75
C SER A 50 -5.24 1.70 7.18
N VAL A 51 -5.30 0.36 7.15
CA VAL A 51 -4.23 -0.46 6.58
C VAL A 51 -4.76 -1.25 5.38
N LEU A 52 -4.12 -1.06 4.23
CA LEU A 52 -4.33 -1.85 3.03
C LEU A 52 -3.10 -2.72 2.80
N ASN A 53 -3.26 -4.02 3.02
CA ASN A 53 -2.16 -4.97 3.04
C ASN A 53 -2.15 -5.83 1.78
N THR A 54 -0.96 -6.11 1.26
CA THR A 54 -0.71 -7.27 0.40
C THR A 54 0.47 -8.02 0.95
N VAL A 55 0.25 -9.22 1.47
CA VAL A 55 1.33 -10.05 2.01
C VAL A 55 2.49 -10.20 1.02
N PHE A 56 3.71 -9.98 1.50
CA PHE A 56 4.94 -10.09 0.70
C PHE A 56 5.48 -11.53 0.77
N VAL A 57 4.99 -12.36 -0.14
CA VAL A 57 5.49 -13.73 -0.33
C VAL A 57 6.24 -13.87 -1.66
N GLY A 58 7.11 -14.87 -1.72
CA GLY A 58 7.81 -15.26 -2.95
C GLY A 58 6.85 -15.71 -4.06
N THR A 59 7.35 -15.82 -5.28
CA THR A 59 6.53 -16.22 -6.45
C THR A 59 6.29 -17.74 -6.49
N TYR A 60 5.06 -18.17 -6.76
CA TYR A 60 4.76 -19.58 -7.04
C TYR A 60 5.33 -20.00 -8.41
N PRO A 61 5.83 -21.24 -8.57
CA PRO A 61 6.00 -22.27 -7.54
C PRO A 61 7.39 -22.24 -6.87
N ARG A 62 8.31 -21.40 -7.35
CA ARG A 62 9.74 -21.48 -7.01
C ARG A 62 10.04 -21.04 -5.58
N GLU A 63 9.34 -20.03 -5.08
CA GLU A 63 9.66 -19.37 -3.81
C GLU A 63 8.54 -19.50 -2.77
N TYR A 64 7.33 -19.86 -3.22
CA TYR A 64 6.16 -20.07 -2.37
C TYR A 64 5.31 -21.24 -2.89
N THR A 65 4.67 -21.98 -1.99
CA THR A 65 3.91 -23.20 -2.34
C THR A 65 2.53 -22.93 -2.92
N ASP A 66 1.90 -21.81 -2.59
CA ASP A 66 0.51 -21.56 -2.97
C ASP A 66 0.41 -20.64 -4.18
N ILE A 67 -0.41 -21.04 -5.15
CA ILE A 67 -0.75 -20.23 -6.33
C ILE A 67 -1.74 -19.11 -6.01
N TYR A 68 -2.59 -19.27 -4.99
CA TYR A 68 -3.59 -18.29 -4.61
C TYR A 68 -3.34 -17.81 -3.19
N ILE A 69 -3.33 -16.50 -3.02
CA ILE A 69 -3.22 -15.85 -1.72
C ILE A 69 -4.58 -15.27 -1.35
N PRO A 70 -5.20 -15.74 -0.26
CA PRO A 70 -6.52 -15.26 0.13
C PRO A 70 -6.46 -13.81 0.62
N GLY A 71 -7.41 -13.01 0.15
CA GLY A 71 -7.70 -11.70 0.73
C GLY A 71 -8.69 -11.81 1.89
N GLY A 72 -9.08 -10.67 2.43
CA GLY A 72 -10.09 -10.59 3.48
C GLY A 72 -9.88 -9.40 4.40
N GLU A 73 -10.65 -9.36 5.47
CA GLU A 73 -10.49 -8.36 6.52
C GLU A 73 -10.11 -9.07 7.81
N TRP A 74 -9.19 -8.47 8.55
CA TRP A 74 -8.81 -8.95 9.85
C TRP A 74 -8.49 -7.76 10.75
N ASN A 75 -8.72 -7.96 12.04
CA ASN A 75 -8.56 -6.92 13.04
C ASN A 75 -7.38 -7.27 13.95
N GLU A 76 -6.54 -6.28 14.22
CA GLU A 76 -5.61 -6.27 15.34
C GLU A 76 -6.13 -5.21 16.33
N PRO A 77 -5.90 -5.33 17.64
CA PRO A 77 -6.35 -4.31 18.59
C PRO A 77 -5.90 -2.89 18.19
N GLY A 78 -6.88 -2.04 17.87
CA GLY A 78 -6.69 -0.66 17.41
C GLY A 78 -6.36 -0.49 15.92
N LEU A 79 -6.46 -1.53 15.10
CA LEU A 79 -6.12 -1.52 13.67
C LEU A 79 -7.10 -2.38 12.85
N SER A 80 -7.80 -1.77 11.90
CA SER A 80 -8.54 -2.49 10.87
C SER A 80 -7.64 -2.70 9.66
N VAL A 81 -7.42 -3.97 9.29
CA VAL A 81 -6.55 -4.35 8.18
C VAL A 81 -7.36 -5.03 7.08
N ARG A 82 -7.28 -4.47 5.88
CA ARG A 82 -7.85 -5.06 4.67
C ARG A 82 -6.75 -5.71 3.84
N GLU A 83 -6.78 -7.03 3.74
CA GLU A 83 -5.87 -7.84 2.94
C GLU A 83 -6.38 -7.98 1.50
N ILE A 84 -5.50 -7.72 0.54
CA ILE A 84 -5.77 -7.92 -0.87
C ILE A 84 -5.26 -9.28 -1.31
N GLY A 85 -6.20 -10.15 -1.68
CA GLY A 85 -5.91 -11.44 -2.28
C GLY A 85 -5.47 -11.32 -3.74
N TYR A 86 -4.70 -12.29 -4.21
CA TYR A 86 -4.18 -12.31 -5.57
C TYR A 86 -3.73 -13.71 -6.00
N ILE A 87 -3.56 -13.88 -7.31
CA ILE A 87 -2.94 -15.07 -7.90
C ILE A 87 -1.42 -14.84 -7.94
N ASN A 88 -0.65 -15.69 -7.28
CA ASN A 88 0.79 -15.58 -7.05
C ASN A 88 1.66 -16.12 -8.21
N LEU A 89 1.27 -15.85 -9.45
CA LEU A 89 2.06 -16.19 -10.63
C LEU A 89 2.96 -15.03 -11.05
N PHE A 90 4.13 -15.34 -11.64
CA PHE A 90 5.05 -14.35 -12.15
C PHE A 90 4.35 -13.39 -13.13
N GLY A 91 4.57 -12.09 -12.98
CA GLY A 91 3.87 -11.03 -13.74
C GLY A 91 2.42 -10.83 -13.33
N VAL A 92 1.59 -11.88 -13.39
CA VAL A 92 0.14 -11.85 -13.08
C VAL A 92 -0.13 -11.26 -11.70
N ARG A 93 0.65 -11.66 -10.69
CA ARG A 93 0.51 -11.17 -9.31
C ARG A 93 0.62 -9.65 -9.21
N SER A 94 1.54 -9.05 -9.96
CA SER A 94 1.80 -7.61 -9.90
C SER A 94 0.67 -6.81 -10.54
N VAL A 95 0.15 -7.31 -11.67
CA VAL A 95 -0.98 -6.69 -12.37
C VAL A 95 -2.23 -6.74 -11.51
N ILE A 96 -2.62 -7.92 -11.02
CA ILE A 96 -3.80 -8.08 -10.16
C ILE A 96 -3.69 -7.19 -8.92
N LYS A 97 -2.56 -7.22 -8.23
CA LYS A 97 -2.33 -6.35 -7.05
C LYS A 97 -2.52 -4.88 -7.41
N ALA A 98 -1.89 -4.38 -8.47
CA ALA A 98 -1.97 -2.97 -8.86
C ALA A 98 -3.42 -2.53 -9.10
N PHE A 99 -4.19 -3.33 -9.85
CA PHE A 99 -5.61 -3.05 -10.10
C PHE A 99 -6.43 -3.10 -8.81
N SER A 100 -6.33 -4.18 -8.03
CA SER A 100 -7.10 -4.36 -6.79
C SER A 100 -6.79 -3.26 -5.77
N LEU A 101 -5.51 -2.92 -5.59
CA LEU A 101 -5.08 -1.83 -4.72
C LEU A 101 -5.65 -0.50 -5.18
N TYR A 102 -5.58 -0.19 -6.47
CA TYR A 102 -6.11 1.07 -7.00
C TYR A 102 -7.61 1.22 -6.68
N PHE A 103 -8.41 0.17 -6.86
CA PHE A 103 -9.84 0.22 -6.53
C PHE A 103 -10.07 0.47 -5.03
N ARG A 104 -9.30 -0.18 -4.16
CA ARG A 104 -9.43 0.04 -2.70
C ARG A 104 -8.94 1.41 -2.25
N ILE A 105 -7.83 1.89 -2.82
CA ILE A 105 -7.37 3.26 -2.57
C ILE A 105 -8.42 4.26 -3.05
N LYS A 106 -9.04 4.02 -4.21
CA LYS A 106 -10.13 4.86 -4.73
C LYS A 106 -11.34 4.88 -3.78
N GLU A 107 -11.75 3.73 -3.25
CA GLU A 107 -12.82 3.65 -2.24
C GLU A 107 -12.46 4.46 -0.98
N TRP A 108 -11.24 4.27 -0.46
CA TRP A 108 -10.75 5.00 0.70
C TRP A 108 -10.69 6.51 0.45
N CYS A 109 -10.20 6.93 -0.72
CA CYS A 109 -10.16 8.33 -1.13
C CYS A 109 -11.57 8.91 -1.25
N LYS A 110 -12.54 8.19 -1.82
CA LYS A 110 -13.93 8.69 -1.88
C LYS A 110 -14.55 8.91 -0.50
N ALA A 111 -14.24 8.04 0.46
CA ALA A 111 -14.75 8.17 1.83
C ALA A 111 -14.14 9.35 2.61
N HIS A 112 -12.87 9.71 2.34
CA HIS A 112 -12.12 10.68 3.16
C HIS A 112 -11.72 11.96 2.43
N CYS A 113 -11.66 11.96 1.10
CA CYS A 113 -11.36 13.13 0.28
C CYS A 113 -12.68 13.73 -0.21
N LYS A 114 -13.37 14.50 0.65
CA LYS A 114 -14.54 15.28 0.21
C LYS A 114 -14.10 16.34 -0.80
N GLY A 115 -14.67 16.30 -2.02
CA GLY A 115 -14.49 17.30 -3.06
C GLY A 115 -13.63 16.86 -4.26
N ILE A 116 -14.17 17.11 -5.46
CA ILE A 116 -13.61 16.87 -6.81
C ILE A 116 -13.88 15.45 -7.36
N ASP A 117 -15.16 15.06 -7.37
CA ASP A 117 -15.63 14.01 -8.28
C ASP A 117 -15.69 14.49 -9.75
N ASN A 118 -15.72 15.81 -9.99
CA ASN A 118 -15.77 16.42 -11.31
C ASN A 118 -14.38 16.82 -11.82
N ALA A 119 -13.72 15.90 -12.52
CA ALA A 119 -12.76 16.27 -13.55
C ALA A 119 -12.85 15.17 -14.61
N ASP A 120 -13.57 15.51 -15.67
CA ASP A 120 -13.70 14.76 -16.89
C ASP A 120 -12.38 14.14 -17.34
N ILE A 121 -12.51 12.91 -17.80
CA ILE A 121 -11.52 12.19 -18.59
C ILE A 121 -11.38 12.96 -19.90
N SER A 122 -10.59 14.04 -19.89
CA SER A 122 -9.92 14.52 -21.09
C SER A 122 -8.43 14.21 -20.92
N TYR A 123 -7.97 13.29 -21.75
CA TYR A 123 -6.58 12.92 -21.89
C TYR A 123 -5.79 14.16 -22.35
N LYS A 124 -5.13 14.86 -21.42
CA LYS A 124 -4.05 15.79 -21.76
C LYS A 124 -2.74 15.01 -21.84
N SER A 125 -2.07 15.16 -22.98
CA SER A 125 -0.83 14.51 -23.37
C SER A 125 0.31 14.75 -22.37
N PRO A 126 1.28 13.83 -22.27
CA PRO A 126 2.31 13.85 -21.24
C PRO A 126 3.54 14.66 -21.68
N CYS A 127 3.38 15.99 -21.84
CA CYS A 127 4.51 16.87 -22.14
C CYS A 127 4.34 18.20 -21.40
N GLU A 128 4.82 18.28 -20.15
CA GLU A 128 5.36 19.48 -19.50
C GLU A 128 5.62 19.15 -18.01
N PHE A 129 6.79 18.57 -17.75
CA PHE A 129 7.31 18.42 -16.40
C PHE A 129 8.06 19.70 -16.05
N ASN A 130 7.42 20.60 -15.32
CA ASN A 130 8.07 21.78 -14.77
C ASN A 130 8.29 21.54 -13.25
N PRO A 131 9.50 21.15 -12.81
CA PRO A 131 9.81 21.10 -11.38
C PRO A 131 9.90 22.55 -10.90
N CYS A 132 9.46 22.82 -9.67
CA CYS A 132 9.46 24.17 -9.04
C CYS A 132 8.26 25.06 -9.36
N LYS A 133 7.04 24.59 -9.02
CA LYS A 133 6.05 25.48 -8.40
C LYS A 133 5.55 24.84 -7.12
N ALA A 134 6.05 25.35 -5.98
CA ALA A 134 5.47 25.07 -4.68
C ALA A 134 3.99 25.48 -4.74
N SER A 135 3.09 24.51 -4.66
CA SER A 135 1.66 24.77 -4.52
C SER A 135 1.42 25.49 -3.20
N PRO A 136 0.52 26.51 -3.16
CA PRO A 136 0.23 27.25 -1.94
C PRO A 136 -0.17 26.31 -0.81
N GLU A 137 0.35 26.56 0.40
CA GLU A 137 0.01 25.78 1.59
C GLU A 137 -1.50 25.88 1.84
N PRO A 138 -2.25 24.75 1.82
CA PRO A 138 -3.67 24.80 2.12
C PRO A 138 -3.85 24.90 3.64
N SER A 139 -4.56 25.96 4.06
CA SER A 139 -5.16 26.15 5.38
C SER A 139 -5.85 24.87 5.88
N GLU A 140 -5.63 24.52 7.17
CA GLU A 140 -6.28 23.53 8.09
C GLU A 140 -7.23 22.43 7.55
N LYS A 141 -7.11 22.02 6.30
CA LYS A 141 -7.89 20.96 5.67
C LYS A 141 -7.44 19.62 6.25
N GLU A 142 -8.41 18.74 6.53
CA GLU A 142 -8.17 17.34 6.88
C GLU A 142 -7.12 16.73 5.94
N LYS A 143 -5.91 16.50 6.47
CA LYS A 143 -4.79 15.98 5.70
C LYS A 143 -5.05 14.50 5.41
N ASN A 144 -5.11 14.13 4.13
CA ASN A 144 -5.20 12.75 3.67
C ASN A 144 -3.82 12.29 3.19
N ILE A 145 -3.24 11.28 3.83
CA ILE A 145 -1.89 10.79 3.54
C ILE A 145 -1.94 9.32 3.16
N ILE A 146 -1.28 8.94 2.07
CA ILE A 146 -0.99 7.55 1.74
C ILE A 146 0.48 7.29 2.07
N LEU A 147 0.73 6.48 3.09
CA LEU A 147 2.05 6.05 3.54
C LEU A 147 2.38 4.72 2.87
N ILE A 148 3.35 4.71 1.96
CA ILE A 148 3.72 3.55 1.14
C ILE A 148 4.98 2.93 1.72
N TYR A 149 4.90 1.67 2.14
CA TYR A 149 6.06 0.94 2.64
C TYR A 149 6.82 0.26 1.50
N SER A 150 8.05 0.72 1.25
CA SER A 150 9.00 0.27 0.22
C SER A 150 8.59 0.55 -1.23
N MET A 151 9.56 0.47 -2.14
CA MET A 151 9.38 0.66 -3.59
C MET A 151 8.73 -0.55 -4.27
N ASN A 152 7.53 -0.91 -3.83
CA ASN A 152 6.78 -2.02 -4.41
C ASN A 152 5.99 -1.54 -5.64
N THR A 153 6.26 -2.11 -6.82
CA THR A 153 5.69 -1.66 -8.11
C THR A 153 4.16 -1.51 -8.10
N PRO A 154 3.35 -2.52 -7.71
CA PRO A 154 1.90 -2.36 -7.59
C PRO A 154 1.46 -1.24 -6.63
N PHE A 155 2.20 -0.99 -5.54
CA PHE A 155 1.86 0.10 -4.60
C PHE A 155 2.09 1.47 -5.24
N LEU A 156 3.23 1.62 -5.91
CA LEU A 156 3.60 2.85 -6.60
C LEU A 156 2.62 3.15 -7.75
N ILE A 157 2.31 2.16 -8.58
CA ILE A 157 1.35 2.30 -9.69
C ILE A 157 -0.03 2.70 -9.16
N ALA A 158 -0.56 1.97 -8.18
CA ALA A 158 -1.89 2.24 -7.63
C ALA A 158 -1.96 3.63 -6.98
N SER A 159 -0.93 4.00 -6.21
CA SER A 159 -0.85 5.31 -5.54
C SER A 159 -0.66 6.47 -6.52
N TYR A 160 0.11 6.27 -7.58
CA TYR A 160 0.28 7.25 -8.65
C TYR A 160 -1.05 7.56 -9.34
N PHE A 161 -1.80 6.54 -9.73
CA PHE A 161 -3.12 6.73 -10.35
C PHE A 161 -4.11 7.38 -9.37
N ALA A 162 -4.09 7.00 -8.10
CA ALA A 162 -4.89 7.65 -7.07
C ALA A 162 -4.54 9.14 -6.93
N LYS A 163 -3.26 9.52 -6.89
CA LYS A 163 -2.82 10.93 -6.79
C LYS A 163 -3.15 11.74 -8.04
N LYS A 164 -3.16 11.09 -9.22
CA LYS A 164 -3.63 11.72 -10.45
C LYS A 164 -5.12 12.08 -10.36
N ARG A 165 -5.95 11.20 -9.80
CA ARG A 165 -7.40 11.39 -9.64
C ARG A 165 -7.77 12.31 -8.47
N PHE A 166 -7.07 12.21 -7.35
CA PHE A 166 -7.37 12.92 -6.10
C PHE A 166 -6.19 13.85 -5.75
N LYS A 167 -6.33 15.15 -6.00
CA LYS A 167 -5.24 16.12 -5.76
C LYS A 167 -4.96 16.36 -4.27
N ASN A 168 -5.96 16.16 -3.41
CA ASN A 168 -5.91 16.40 -1.97
C ASN A 168 -5.24 15.26 -1.16
N ILE A 169 -4.59 14.28 -1.79
CA ILE A 169 -3.82 13.24 -1.07
C ILE A 169 -2.33 13.59 -1.08
N LYS A 170 -1.62 13.41 0.03
CA LYS A 170 -0.15 13.45 0.05
C LYS A 170 0.38 12.02 0.00
N LEU A 171 1.28 11.73 -0.93
CA LEU A 171 1.98 10.45 -0.98
C LEU A 171 3.26 10.57 -0.15
N CYS A 172 3.47 9.66 0.79
CA CYS A 172 4.69 9.54 1.56
C CYS A 172 5.27 8.16 1.29
N LEU A 173 6.37 8.09 0.52
CA LEU A 173 7.08 6.85 0.28
C LEU A 173 8.12 6.68 1.38
N TYR A 174 8.00 5.60 2.14
CA TYR A 174 8.98 5.20 3.14
C TYR A 174 9.83 4.08 2.57
N VAL A 175 11.10 4.38 2.30
CA VAL A 175 12.08 3.41 1.80
C VAL A 175 12.95 3.01 2.99
N PRO A 176 12.71 1.85 3.63
CA PRO A 176 13.67 1.31 4.60
C PRO A 176 14.98 1.01 3.87
N ASP A 177 16.11 1.16 4.57
CA ASP A 177 17.42 0.81 4.02
C ASP A 177 17.44 -0.62 3.47
N LEU A 178 18.17 -0.79 2.35
CA LEU A 178 18.08 -1.90 1.41
C LEU A 178 17.93 -3.28 2.07
N PRO A 179 16.91 -4.08 1.71
CA PRO A 179 17.08 -5.52 1.75
C PRO A 179 17.99 -5.85 0.55
N TYR A 180 19.23 -6.24 0.83
CA TYR A 180 19.97 -7.11 -0.08
C TYR A 180 19.00 -8.18 -0.64
N PHE A 181 19.18 -8.56 -1.91
CA PHE A 181 18.34 -9.42 -2.77
C PHE A 181 17.49 -8.68 -3.84
N PHE A 182 18.17 -7.92 -4.71
CA PHE A 182 17.93 -8.05 -6.15
C PHE A 182 18.38 -9.45 -6.59
N TYR A 183 17.50 -10.25 -7.17
CA TYR A 183 17.84 -11.35 -8.07
C TYR A 183 16.77 -11.27 -9.18
N ILE A 184 17.07 -10.80 -10.39
CA ILE A 184 17.74 -11.55 -11.49
C ILE A 184 17.30 -13.01 -11.51
#